data_AF-Q46KF3-F1
#
_entry.id   AF-Q46KF3-F1
#
_cell.length_a   1.000
_cell.length_b   1.000
_cell.length_c   1.000
_cell.angle_alpha   90.00
_cell.angle_beta   90.00
_cell.angle_gamma   90.00
#
_symmetry.space_group_name_H-M   'P 1'
#
loop_
_entity.id
_entity.type
_entity.pdbx_description
1 polymer ?
#
loop_
_entity_poly.entity_id
_entity_poly.type
_entity_poly.pdbx_seq_one_letter_code
_entity_poly.pdbx_strand_id
1 'polypeptide(L)'
;MFEMFDHTTTDWIYVDHSSIYNWLFYSFLSIGLSFFTISVAKNKSIITNNILLIIAAVFSYWFLGKSTTILIQVLISILLISQWWSRFKDWVFLIYPITGVIFTTFFGILLSSSGEQIWHVFIGPSGTISVLTFYAVLKRSRKKEIISA
;
A
#
# COMPACT_ATOMS: atom_id res chain seq x y z
N MET A 1 22.15 -17.23 -6.41
CA MET A 1 22.62 -16.45 -5.23
C MET A 1 21.40 -16.26 -4.36
N PHE A 2 21.22 -17.15 -3.37
CA PHE A 2 20.10 -17.08 -2.44
C PHE A 2 20.45 -16.04 -1.37
N GLU A 3 19.67 -14.98 -1.31
CA GLU A 3 19.88 -13.90 -0.36
C GLU A 3 19.15 -14.23 0.95
N MET A 4 19.73 -15.18 1.68
CA MET A 4 19.54 -15.30 3.12
C MET A 4 20.95 -15.31 3.70
N PHE A 5 21.47 -14.12 4.00
CA PHE A 5 22.66 -14.00 4.82
C PHE A 5 22.25 -14.35 6.25
N ASP A 6 22.62 -15.56 6.66
CA ASP A 6 22.62 -15.98 8.04
C ASP A 6 23.64 -15.10 8.80
N HIS A 7 23.12 -14.16 9.58
CA HIS A 7 23.93 -13.34 10.47
C HIS A 7 24.08 -14.05 11.81
N THR A 8 25.03 -15.00 11.88
CA THR A 8 25.33 -15.76 13.10
C THR A 8 25.90 -14.93 14.28
N THR A 9 25.93 -13.60 14.16
CA THR A 9 26.43 -12.68 15.21
C THR A 9 25.52 -11.47 15.47
N THR A 10 24.35 -11.37 14.84
CA THR A 10 23.35 -10.35 15.17
C THR A 10 21.98 -11.01 15.16
N ASP A 11 21.11 -10.73 16.15
CA ASP A 11 19.73 -11.26 16.27
C ASP A 11 18.78 -10.79 15.14
N TRP A 12 19.30 -10.47 13.97
CA TRP A 12 18.62 -9.76 12.90
C TRP A 12 18.50 -10.63 11.65
N ILE A 13 17.31 -10.62 11.06
CA ILE A 13 17.09 -10.93 9.64
C ILE A 13 16.83 -9.59 8.97
N TYR A 14 17.87 -8.92 8.49
CA TYR A 14 17.73 -7.74 7.62
C TYR A 14 18.17 -8.13 6.22
N VAL A 15 17.19 -8.37 5.34
CA VAL A 15 17.43 -8.65 3.92
C VAL A 15 17.87 -7.36 3.24
N ASP A 16 18.85 -7.47 2.34
CA ASP A 16 19.49 -6.37 1.64
C ASP A 16 18.50 -5.30 1.10
N HIS A 17 18.92 -4.04 1.19
CA HIS A 17 18.13 -2.85 0.88
C HIS A 17 17.80 -2.73 -0.62
N SER A 18 18.45 -3.53 -1.48
CA SER A 18 18.13 -3.70 -2.90
C SER A 18 17.91 -5.17 -3.29
N SER A 19 17.07 -5.88 -2.54
CA SER A 19 16.70 -7.26 -2.88
C SER A 19 15.58 -7.36 -3.92
N ILE A 20 15.58 -8.48 -4.65
CA ILE A 20 14.47 -8.85 -5.55
C ILE A 20 13.13 -8.97 -4.81
N TYR A 21 13.16 -9.36 -3.53
CA TYR A 21 11.97 -9.46 -2.69
C TYR A 21 11.38 -8.09 -2.36
N ASN A 22 12.22 -7.10 -2.05
CA ASN A 22 11.76 -5.72 -1.86
C ASN A 22 11.18 -5.17 -3.16
N TRP A 23 11.83 -5.40 -4.31
CA TRP A 23 11.28 -5.02 -5.60
C TRP A 23 9.89 -5.64 -5.86
N LEU A 24 9.75 -6.96 -5.64
CA LEU A 24 8.47 -7.66 -5.80
C LEU A 24 7.40 -7.11 -4.86
N PHE A 25 7.75 -6.85 -3.60
CA PHE A 25 6.85 -6.28 -2.61
C PHE A 25 6.31 -4.91 -3.07
N TYR A 26 7.19 -3.98 -3.42
CA TYR A 26 6.78 -2.65 -3.87
C TYR A 26 6.03 -2.69 -5.22
N SER A 27 6.40 -3.61 -6.11
CA SER A 27 5.70 -3.82 -7.37
C SER A 27 4.27 -4.31 -7.16
N PHE A 28 4.08 -5.37 -6.36
CA PHE A 28 2.75 -5.92 -6.10
C PHE A 28 1.88 -4.99 -5.28
N LEU A 29 2.44 -4.24 -4.33
CA LEU A 29 1.71 -3.21 -3.61
C LEU A 29 1.18 -2.15 -4.59
N SER A 30 2.02 -1.66 -5.50
CA SER A 30 1.62 -0.68 -6.52
C SER A 30 0.50 -1.23 -7.41
N ILE A 31 0.65 -2.45 -7.92
CA ILE A 31 -0.36 -3.12 -8.76
C ILE A 31 -1.68 -3.28 -8.01
N GLY A 32 -1.64 -3.74 -6.76
CA GLY A 32 -2.83 -3.95 -5.94
C GLY A 32 -3.62 -2.66 -5.70
N LEU A 33 -2.95 -1.59 -5.28
CA LEU A 33 -3.56 -0.27 -5.07
C LEU A 33 -4.16 0.29 -6.37
N SER A 34 -3.46 0.09 -7.47
CA SER A 34 -3.91 0.49 -8.80
C SER A 34 -5.16 -0.26 -9.25
N PHE A 35 -5.21 -1.58 -9.04
CA PHE A 35 -6.40 -2.37 -9.37
C PHE A 35 -7.62 -1.98 -8.53
N PHE A 36 -7.44 -1.68 -7.25
CA PHE A 36 -8.52 -1.11 -6.45
C PHE A 36 -9.01 0.23 -7.03
N THR A 37 -8.11 1.08 -7.52
CA THR A 37 -8.49 2.35 -8.16
C THR A 37 -9.28 2.12 -9.45
N ILE A 38 -8.74 1.28 -10.35
CA ILE A 38 -9.33 0.98 -11.66
C ILE A 38 -10.72 0.35 -11.51
N SER A 39 -10.92 -0.50 -10.49
CA SER A 39 -12.20 -1.18 -10.24
C SER A 39 -13.39 -0.23 -10.04
N VAL A 40 -13.14 1.02 -9.62
CA VAL A 40 -14.18 2.03 -9.38
C VAL A 40 -14.08 3.25 -10.30
N ALA A 41 -13.00 3.38 -11.06
CA ALA A 41 -12.76 4.51 -11.95
C ALA A 41 -13.67 4.44 -13.19
N LYS A 42 -14.36 5.54 -13.48
CA LYS A 42 -15.19 5.67 -14.70
C LYS A 42 -14.48 6.35 -15.86
N ASN A 43 -13.49 7.20 -15.56
CA ASN A 43 -12.80 8.00 -16.56
C ASN A 43 -11.60 7.23 -17.14
N LYS A 44 -11.57 7.09 -18.47
CA LYS A 44 -10.46 6.46 -19.21
C LYS A 44 -9.11 7.10 -18.90
N SER A 45 -9.05 8.42 -18.76
CA SER A 45 -7.79 9.12 -18.43
C SER A 45 -7.22 8.70 -17.08
N ILE A 46 -8.08 8.50 -16.08
CA ILE A 46 -7.65 8.05 -14.74
C ILE A 46 -7.10 6.62 -14.83
N ILE A 47 -7.76 5.74 -15.58
CA ILE A 47 -7.30 4.36 -15.81
C ILE A 47 -5.93 4.36 -16.50
N THR A 48 -5.77 5.13 -17.59
CA THR A 48 -4.50 5.24 -18.32
C THR A 48 -3.39 5.76 -17.43
N ASN A 49 -3.62 6.86 -16.69
CA ASN A 49 -2.63 7.41 -15.77
C ASN A 49 -2.23 6.39 -14.69
N ASN A 50 -3.20 5.63 -14.18
CA ASN A 50 -2.93 4.61 -13.17
C ASN A 50 -2.05 3.48 -13.72
N ILE A 51 -2.32 3.01 -14.95
CA ILE A 51 -1.48 2.01 -15.62
C ILE A 51 -0.05 2.53 -15.85
N LEU A 52 0.10 3.78 -16.28
CA LEU A 52 1.42 4.40 -16.45
C LEU A 52 2.18 4.48 -15.12
N LEU A 53 1.49 4.80 -14.02
CA LEU A 53 2.09 4.82 -12.69
C LEU A 53 2.52 3.43 -12.21
N ILE A 54 1.78 2.36 -12.53
CA ILE A 54 2.19 0.98 -12.24
C ILE A 54 3.52 0.67 -12.93
N ILE A 55 3.59 0.93 -14.24
CA ILE A 55 4.79 0.68 -15.04
C ILE A 55 5.97 1.48 -14.45
N ALA A 56 5.75 2.77 -14.18
CA ALA A 56 6.76 3.61 -13.57
C ALA A 56 7.21 3.08 -12.20
N ALA A 57 6.29 2.64 -11.34
CA ALA A 57 6.61 2.09 -10.02
C ALA A 57 7.47 0.83 -10.12
N VAL A 58 7.08 -0.14 -10.96
CA VAL A 58 7.80 -1.41 -11.13
C VAL A 58 9.24 -1.19 -11.59
N PHE A 59 9.46 -0.28 -12.55
CA PHE A 59 10.80 0.00 -13.07
C PHE A 59 11.60 0.94 -12.17
N SER A 60 10.95 1.91 -11.52
CA SER A 60 11.63 2.92 -10.70
C SER A 60 12.50 2.32 -9.60
N TYR A 61 12.14 1.16 -9.07
CA TYR A 61 12.90 0.55 -7.97
C TYR A 61 14.33 0.20 -8.40
N TRP A 62 14.48 -0.41 -9.57
CA TRP A 62 15.78 -0.80 -10.11
C TRP A 62 16.58 0.38 -10.63
N PHE A 63 15.91 1.34 -11.28
CA PHE A 63 16.61 2.46 -11.95
C PHE A 63 16.86 3.67 -11.05
N LEU A 64 15.95 3.94 -10.11
CA LEU A 64 15.90 5.18 -9.32
C LEU A 64 15.81 4.92 -7.81
N GLY A 65 15.84 3.65 -7.39
CA GLY A 65 15.85 3.23 -6.00
C GLY A 65 14.49 3.31 -5.30
N LYS A 66 14.48 2.77 -4.08
CA LYS A 66 13.32 2.64 -3.18
C LYS A 66 12.58 3.96 -2.96
N SER A 67 13.30 5.06 -2.73
CA SER A 67 12.70 6.38 -2.43
C SER A 67 11.77 6.84 -3.55
N THR A 68 12.21 6.70 -4.80
CA THR A 68 11.43 7.09 -5.97
C THR A 68 10.21 6.20 -6.15
N THR A 69 10.33 4.89 -5.91
CA THR A 69 9.20 3.96 -5.95
C THR A 69 8.13 4.30 -4.93
N ILE A 70 8.53 4.64 -3.70
CA ILE A 70 7.59 5.06 -2.65
C ILE A 70 6.88 6.35 -3.05
N LEU A 71 7.58 7.31 -3.66
CA LEU A 71 6.94 8.54 -4.15
C LEU A 71 5.87 8.25 -5.20
N ILE A 72 6.14 7.35 -6.14
CA ILE A 72 5.15 6.92 -7.14
C ILE A 72 3.96 6.21 -6.46
N GLN A 73 4.21 5.38 -5.46
CA GLN A 73 3.15 4.73 -4.68
C GLN A 73 2.26 5.73 -3.91
N VAL A 74 2.82 6.84 -3.43
CA VAL A 74 2.04 7.92 -2.85
C VAL A 74 1.08 8.51 -3.88
N LEU A 75 1.53 8.74 -5.12
CA LEU A 75 0.67 9.23 -6.21
C LEU A 75 -0.45 8.22 -6.53
N ILE A 76 -0.13 6.93 -6.60
CA ILE A 76 -1.13 5.85 -6.79
C ILE A 76 -2.15 5.86 -5.65
N SER A 77 -1.70 6.02 -4.40
CA SER A 77 -2.55 6.05 -3.21
C SER A 77 -3.49 7.27 -3.20
N ILE A 78 -3.03 8.44 -3.66
CA ILE A 78 -3.88 9.64 -3.81
C ILE A 78 -5.00 9.38 -4.81
N LEU A 79 -4.68 8.77 -5.97
CA LEU A 79 -5.70 8.40 -6.96
C LEU A 79 -6.70 7.40 -6.39
N LEU A 80 -6.22 6.39 -5.67
CA LEU A 80 -7.06 5.42 -4.99
C LEU A 80 -8.06 6.09 -4.05
N ILE A 81 -7.55 6.94 -3.16
CA ILE A 81 -8.37 7.62 -2.15
C ILE A 81 -9.42 8.50 -2.83
N SER A 82 -9.02 9.26 -3.84
CA SER A 82 -9.90 10.14 -4.60
C SER A 82 -11.04 9.38 -5.29
N GLN A 83 -10.72 8.29 -6.00
CA GLN A 83 -11.74 7.52 -6.73
C GLN A 83 -12.67 6.76 -5.80
N TRP A 84 -12.15 6.16 -4.73
CA TRP A 84 -12.97 5.46 -3.74
C TRP A 84 -13.89 6.40 -2.97
N TRP A 85 -13.38 7.57 -2.57
CA TRP A 85 -14.18 8.60 -1.92
C TRP A 85 -15.32 9.07 -2.82
N SER A 86 -15.01 9.38 -4.09
CA SER A 86 -16.01 9.81 -5.07
C SER A 86 -17.10 8.75 -5.31
N ARG A 87 -16.71 7.47 -5.38
CA ARG A 87 -17.63 6.36 -5.68
C ARG A 87 -18.57 6.01 -4.52
N PHE A 88 -18.06 5.99 -3.29
CA PHE A 88 -18.81 5.46 -2.14
C PHE A 88 -19.26 6.51 -1.14
N LYS A 89 -18.55 7.66 -1.06
CA LYS A 89 -18.82 8.75 -0.10
C LYS A 89 -19.03 8.23 1.32
N ASP A 90 -18.19 7.27 1.74
CA ASP A 90 -18.32 6.59 3.03
C ASP A 90 -17.15 6.97 3.94
N TRP A 91 -17.47 7.56 5.09
CA TRP A 91 -16.51 7.97 6.11
C TRP A 91 -15.65 6.82 6.67
N VAL A 92 -16.15 5.58 6.68
CA VAL A 92 -15.34 4.42 7.09
C VAL A 92 -14.11 4.26 6.23
N PHE A 93 -14.14 4.71 4.97
CA PHE A 93 -12.98 4.66 4.10
C PHE A 93 -11.80 5.49 4.62
N LEU A 94 -12.00 6.50 5.48
CA LEU A 94 -10.89 7.25 6.08
C LEU A 94 -10.00 6.42 7.01
N ILE A 95 -10.48 5.25 7.46
CA ILE A 95 -9.65 4.31 8.23
C ILE A 95 -8.47 3.81 7.36
N TYR A 96 -8.64 3.67 6.04
CA TYR A 96 -7.58 3.23 5.14
C TYR A 96 -6.34 4.14 5.19
N PRO A 97 -6.40 5.46 4.89
CA PRO A 97 -5.21 6.30 4.94
C PRO A 97 -4.65 6.43 6.37
N ILE A 98 -5.49 6.41 7.40
CA ILE A 98 -5.02 6.50 8.80
C ILE A 98 -4.19 5.25 9.16
N THR A 99 -4.74 4.06 8.92
CA THR A 99 -4.10 2.81 9.35
C THR A 99 -3.06 2.32 8.36
N GLY A 100 -3.38 2.34 7.06
CA GLY A 100 -2.53 1.80 6.00
C GLY A 100 -1.41 2.72 5.53
N VAL A 101 -1.50 4.03 5.80
CA VAL A 101 -0.45 5.00 5.45
C VAL A 101 0.17 5.63 6.69
N ILE A 102 -0.62 6.31 7.53
CA ILE A 102 -0.06 7.06 8.67
C ILE A 102 0.54 6.12 9.71
N PHE A 103 -0.23 5.14 10.20
CA PHE A 103 0.24 4.24 11.27
C PHE A 103 1.34 3.29 10.80
N THR A 104 1.20 2.66 9.64
CA THR A 104 2.27 1.83 9.07
C THR A 104 3.58 2.61 8.90
N THR A 105 3.52 3.85 8.42
CA THR A 105 4.71 4.70 8.28
C THR A 105 5.26 5.12 9.64
N PHE A 106 4.40 5.54 10.57
CA PHE A 106 4.80 5.94 11.91
C PHE A 106 5.52 4.82 12.67
N PHE A 107 4.93 3.61 12.70
CA PHE A 107 5.56 2.46 13.34
C PHE A 107 6.81 1.99 12.59
N GLY A 108 6.83 2.12 11.25
CA GLY A 108 8.04 1.87 10.46
C GLY A 108 9.19 2.82 10.80
N ILE A 109 8.89 4.11 11.02
CA ILE A 109 9.88 5.10 11.45
C ILE A 109 10.38 4.77 12.85
N LEU A 110 9.48 4.47 13.80
CA LEU A 110 9.87 4.09 15.17
C LEU A 110 10.74 2.83 15.19
N LEU A 111 10.38 1.82 14.40
CA LEU A 111 11.20 0.63 14.21
C LEU A 111 12.60 0.99 13.70
N SER A 112 12.67 1.81 12.64
CA SER A 112 13.96 2.19 12.03
C SER A 112 14.82 3.07 12.94
N SER A 113 14.21 3.89 13.80
CA SER A 113 14.95 4.82 14.67
C SER A 113 15.36 4.20 15.99
N SER A 114 14.52 3.33 16.57
CA SER A 114 14.78 2.70 17.88
C SER A 114 15.42 1.32 17.78
N GLY A 115 15.25 0.60 16.66
CA GLY A 115 15.65 -0.80 16.52
C GLY A 115 14.76 -1.80 17.30
N GLU A 116 13.77 -1.31 18.03
CA GLU A 116 12.91 -2.13 18.90
C GLU A 116 11.90 -2.94 18.08
N GLN A 117 11.98 -4.27 18.19
CA GLN A 117 11.17 -5.18 17.38
C GLN A 117 9.67 -5.15 17.71
N ILE A 118 9.30 -4.61 18.87
CA ILE A 118 7.91 -4.45 19.27
C ILE A 118 7.11 -3.64 18.24
N TRP A 119 7.75 -2.72 17.51
CA TRP A 119 7.08 -1.91 16.49
C TRP A 119 6.56 -2.74 15.30
N HIS A 120 7.20 -3.86 14.95
CA HIS A 120 6.71 -4.77 13.90
C HIS A 120 5.31 -5.32 14.21
N VAL A 121 5.02 -5.57 15.49
CA VAL A 121 3.72 -6.08 15.95
C VAL A 121 2.59 -5.11 15.59
N PHE A 122 2.87 -3.81 15.40
CA PHE A 122 1.87 -2.82 15.04
C PHE A 122 1.78 -2.55 13.52
N ILE A 123 2.86 -2.76 12.77
CA ILE A 123 2.89 -2.51 11.31
C ILE A 123 1.91 -3.45 10.60
N GLY A 124 2.00 -4.76 10.88
CA GLY A 124 1.16 -5.80 10.25
C GLY A 124 -0.34 -5.55 10.47
N PRO A 125 -0.82 -5.48 11.72
CA PRO A 125 -2.24 -5.20 12.03
C PRO A 125 -2.74 -3.89 11.45
N SER A 126 -1.92 -2.83 11.44
CA SER A 126 -2.30 -1.55 10.81
C SER A 126 -2.57 -1.73 9.31
N GLY A 127 -1.71 -2.48 8.61
CA GLY A 127 -1.94 -2.87 7.22
C GLY A 127 -3.22 -3.71 7.04
N THR A 128 -3.45 -4.70 7.91
CA THR A 128 -4.66 -5.55 7.85
C THR A 128 -5.95 -4.76 8.04
N ILE A 129 -6.01 -3.86 9.02
CA ILE A 129 -7.19 -2.99 9.26
C ILE A 129 -7.46 -2.13 8.02
N SER A 130 -6.41 -1.62 7.37
CA SER A 130 -6.54 -0.84 6.16
C SER A 130 -7.18 -1.63 5.00
N VAL A 131 -6.84 -2.91 4.85
CA VAL A 131 -7.43 -3.79 3.82
C VAL A 131 -8.87 -4.16 4.18
N LEU A 132 -9.15 -4.48 5.45
CA LEU A 132 -10.51 -4.78 5.93
C LEU A 132 -11.47 -3.59 5.75
N THR A 133 -10.94 -2.37 5.75
CA THR A 133 -11.72 -1.16 5.47
C THR A 133 -12.34 -1.19 4.07
N PHE A 134 -11.62 -1.64 3.04
CA PHE A 134 -12.18 -1.78 1.69
C PHE A 134 -13.36 -2.75 1.67
N TYR A 135 -13.22 -3.90 2.34
CA TYR A 135 -14.31 -4.87 2.46
C TYR A 135 -15.53 -4.28 3.19
N ALA A 136 -15.31 -3.57 4.30
CA ALA A 136 -16.37 -2.94 5.07
C ALA A 136 -17.16 -1.91 4.24
N VAL A 137 -16.46 -1.07 3.47
CA VAL A 137 -17.08 -0.07 2.58
C VAL A 137 -17.91 -0.76 1.49
N LEU A 138 -17.38 -1.81 0.84
CA LEU A 138 -18.11 -2.57 -0.17
C LEU A 138 -19.38 -3.22 0.39
N LYS A 139 -19.28 -3.86 1.56
CA LYS A 139 -20.42 -4.48 2.24
C LYS A 139 -21.50 -3.46 2.58
N ARG A 140 -21.12 -2.28 3.08
CA ARG A 140 -22.06 -1.20 3.40
C ARG A 140 -22.70 -0.60 2.15
N SER A 141 -21.94 -0.44 1.07
CA SER A 141 -22.45 0.04 -0.22
C SER A 141 -23.54 -0.88 -0.76
N ARG A 142 -23.30 -2.19 -0.78
CA ARG A 142 -24.29 -3.18 -1.25
C ARG A 142 -25.58 -3.14 -0.42
N LYS A 143 -25.47 -3.00 0.91
CA LYS A 143 -26.65 -2.88 1.77
C LYS A 143 -27.47 -1.62 1.46
N LYS A 144 -26.82 -0.50 1.16
CA LYS A 144 -27.50 0.74 0.76
C LYS A 144 -28.27 0.55 -0.56
N GLU A 145 -27.65 -0.08 -1.55
CA GLU A 145 -28.29 -0.37 -2.84
C GLU A 145 -29.55 -1.24 -2.70
N ILE A 146 -29.51 -2.28 -1.85
CA ILE A 146 -30.67 -3.17 -1.59
C ILE A 146 -31.83 -2.42 -0.92
N ILE A 147 -31.56 -1.49 0.00
CA ILE A 147 -32.60 -0.73 0.71
C ILE A 147 -33.24 0.33 -0.19
N SER A 148 -32.51 0.82 -1.19
CA SER A 148 -32.98 1.85 -2.12
C SER A 148 -33.71 1.32 -3.37
N ALA A 149 -33.72 0.01 -3.57
CA ALA A 149 -34.38 -0.67 -4.70
C ALA A 149 -35.77 -1.17 -4.30
#